data_AF-A0A0N0CF93-F1
#
_entry.id   AF-A0A0N0CF93-F1
#
_cell.length_a   1.000
_cell.length_b   1.000
_cell.length_c   1.000
_cell.angle_alpha   90.00
_cell.angle_beta   90.00
_cell.angle_gamma   90.00
#
_symmetry.space_group_name_H-M   'P 1'
#
loop_
_entity.id
_entity.type
_entity.pdbx_description
1 polymer ?
#
loop_
_entity_poly.entity_id
_entity_poly.type
_entity_poly.pdbx_seq_one_letter_code
_entity_poly.pdbx_strand_id
1 'polypeptide(L)' 'MASQYSTYTKPELEKKLKKQKTILIIQGVLVFLMIIFAVFSTVDRGMTFHTFLPLFFAPMFFAMYFEYNQIKKELRLRN' A
#
# COMPACT_ATOMS: atom_id res chain seq x y z
N MET A 1 -14.82 13.02 11.80
CA MET A 1 -13.78 12.58 12.74
C MET A 1 -12.50 13.30 12.39
N ALA A 2 -11.78 13.88 13.35
CA ALA A 2 -10.46 14.44 13.10
C ALA A 2 -9.54 13.32 12.58
N SER A 3 -8.72 13.61 11.56
CA SER A 3 -7.78 12.61 11.05
C SER A 3 -6.80 12.25 12.17
N GLN A 4 -6.40 10.98 12.30
CA GLN A 4 -5.35 10.59 13.24
C GLN A 4 -4.04 11.39 13.04
N TYR A 5 -3.89 12.00 11.86
CA TYR A 5 -2.76 12.80 11.43
C TYR A 5 -2.83 14.27 11.87
N SER A 6 -3.97 14.74 12.41
CA SER A 6 -4.14 16.14 12.84
C SER A 6 -3.25 16.52 14.01
N THR A 7 -2.89 15.56 14.87
CA THR A 7 -2.08 15.80 16.07
C THR A 7 -0.57 15.80 15.80
N TYR A 8 -0.13 15.28 14.64
CA TYR A 8 1.29 15.17 14.31
C TYR A 8 1.91 16.53 13.98
N THR A 9 3.23 16.68 14.19
CA THR A 9 3.95 17.87 13.73
C THR A 9 4.28 17.78 12.24
N LYS A 10 4.52 18.93 11.59
CA LYS A 10 4.91 19.01 10.17
C LYS A 10 6.12 18.11 9.81
N PRO A 11 7.25 18.13 10.56
CA PRO A 11 8.39 17.25 10.27
C PRO A 11 8.08 15.75 10.47
N GLU A 12 7.22 15.40 11.43
CA GLU A 12 6.79 14.01 11.64
C GLU A 12 5.97 13.49 10.45
N LEU A 13 5.06 14.33 9.93
CA LEU A 13 4.25 14.00 8.76
C LEU A 13 5.13 13.76 7.52
N GLU A 14 6.14 14.60 7.29
CA GLU A 14 7.07 14.42 6.15
C GLU A 14 7.88 13.13 6.27
N LYS A 15 8.39 12.82 7.46
CA LYS A 15 9.13 11.57 7.72
C LYS A 15 8.24 10.35 7.48
N LYS A 16 6.99 10.41 7.96
CA LYS A 16 6.00 9.33 7.78
C LYS A 16 5.61 9.17 6.31
N LEU A 17 5.40 10.27 5.58
CA LEU A 17 5.09 10.26 4.14
C LEU A 17 6.20 9.59 3.32
N LYS A 18 7.47 9.94 3.58
CA LYS A 18 8.62 9.31 2.90
C LYS A 18 8.68 7.80 3.18
N LYS A 19 8.53 7.40 4.45
CA LYS A 19 8.50 5.98 4.84
C LYS A 19 7.35 5.24 4.14
N GLN A 20 6.15 5.82 4.14
CA GLN A 20 4.97 5.18 3.56
C GLN A 20 5.05 5.08 2.04
N LYS A 21 5.68 6.06 1.36
CA LYS A 21 6.02 5.98 -0.06
C LYS A 21 6.92 4.78 -0.36
N THR A 22 7.99 4.60 0.43
CA THR A 22 8.91 3.47 0.24
C THR A 22 8.20 2.14 0.42
N ILE A 23 7.39 1.98 1.47
CA ILE A 23 6.67 0.72 1.71
C ILE A 23 5.64 0.45 0.61
N LEU A 24 4.92 1.47 0.12
CA LEU A 24 4.00 1.33 -1.01
C LEU A 24 4.70 0.84 -2.28
N ILE A 25 5.90 1.36 -2.58
CA ILE A 25 6.68 0.91 -3.73
C ILE A 25 7.09 -0.56 -3.55
N ILE A 26 7.64 -0.91 -2.38
CA ILE A 26 8.06 -2.29 -2.08
C ILE A 26 6.88 -3.25 -2.20
N GLN A 27 5.74 -2.90 -1.59
CA GLN A 27 4.54 -3.73 -1.63
C GLN A 27 3.97 -3.84 -3.05
N GLY A 28 4.01 -2.76 -3.83
CA GLY A 28 3.61 -2.77 -5.23
C GLY A 28 4.46 -3.75 -6.07
N VAL A 29 5.78 -3.72 -5.89
CA VAL A 29 6.70 -4.67 -6.54
C VAL A 29 6.42 -6.10 -6.08
N LEU A 30 6.18 -6.31 -4.79
CA LEU A 30 5.89 -7.62 -4.24
C LEU A 30 4.59 -8.19 -4.81
N VAL A 31 3.51 -7.41 -4.83
CA VAL A 31 2.22 -7.81 -5.43
C VAL A 31 2.37 -8.11 -6.92
N PHE A 32 3.16 -7.30 -7.65
CA PHE A 32 3.44 -7.57 -9.05
C PHE A 32 4.13 -8.92 -9.27
N LEU A 33 5.14 -9.25 -8.47
CA LEU A 33 5.78 -10.57 -8.50
C LEU A 33 4.78 -11.68 -8.14
N MET A 34 3.92 -11.46 -7.14
CA MET A 34 2.90 -12.44 -6.76
C MET A 34 1.91 -12.70 -7.90
N ILE A 35 1.52 -11.69 -8.67
CA ILE A 35 0.66 -11.87 -9.85
C ILE A 35 1.35 -12.74 -10.89
N ILE A 36 2.63 -12.48 -11.18
CA ILE A 36 3.42 -13.28 -12.11
C ILE A 36 3.44 -14.76 -11.65
N PHE A 37 3.82 -15.01 -10.40
CA PHE A 37 3.85 -16.37 -9.83
C PHE A 37 2.46 -17.04 -9.82
N ALA A 38 1.41 -16.28 -9.51
CA ALA A 38 0.04 -16.78 -9.51
C ALA A 38 -0.37 -17.24 -10.92
N VAL A 39 -0.05 -16.47 -11.96
CA VAL A 39 -0.35 -16.84 -13.36
C VAL A 39 0.39 -18.11 -13.75
N PHE A 40 1.71 -18.17 -13.55
CA PHE A 40 2.51 -19.36 -13.87
C PHE A 40 2.02 -20.61 -13.12
N SER A 41 1.81 -20.49 -11.81
CA SER A 41 1.34 -21.62 -11.00
C SER A 41 -0.07 -22.09 -11.39
N THR A 42 -0.90 -21.19 -11.89
CA THR A 42 -2.27 -21.53 -12.31
C THR A 42 -2.28 -22.30 -13.62
N VAL A 43 -1.35 -22.01 -14.53
CA VAL A 43 -1.19 -22.77 -15.78
C VAL A 43 -0.75 -24.20 -15.50
N ASP A 44 0.19 -24.41 -14.58
CA ASP A 44 0.75 -25.75 -14.31
C ASP A 44 -0.13 -26.61 -13.40
N ARG A 45 -0.74 -26.03 -12.36
CA ARG A 45 -1.41 -26.76 -11.26
C ARG A 45 -2.91 -26.49 -11.16
N GLY A 46 -3.45 -25.66 -12.06
CA GLY A 46 -4.82 -25.15 -11.96
C GLY A 46 -4.99 -24.13 -10.83
N MET A 47 -6.24 -23.83 -10.47
CA MET A 47 -6.53 -22.86 -9.42
C MET A 47 -6.14 -23.40 -8.04
N THR A 48 -5.22 -22.70 -7.37
CA THR A 48 -4.76 -23.04 -6.02
C THR A 48 -4.82 -21.79 -5.12
N PHE A 49 -4.55 -21.94 -3.82
CA PHE A 49 -4.57 -20.82 -2.87
C PHE A 49 -3.67 -19.65 -3.30
N HIS A 50 -2.53 -19.93 -3.93
CA HIS A 50 -1.60 -18.91 -4.41
C HIS A 50 -2.19 -18.04 -5.52
N THR A 51 -3.16 -18.54 -6.30
CA THR A 51 -3.85 -17.80 -7.36
C THR A 51 -4.68 -16.63 -6.82
N PHE A 52 -5.27 -16.79 -5.64
CA PHE A 52 -6.09 -15.78 -4.98
C PHE A 52 -5.28 -14.85 -4.07
N LEU A 53 -4.03 -15.21 -3.79
CA LEU A 53 -3.16 -14.49 -2.88
C LEU A 53 -2.95 -13.02 -3.30
N PRO A 54 -2.67 -12.68 -4.58
CA PRO A 54 -2.56 -11.28 -5.00
C PRO A 54 -3.86 -10.49 -4.79
N LEU A 55 -5.01 -11.14 -5.03
CA LEU A 55 -6.32 -10.52 -4.84
C LEU A 55 -6.60 -10.25 -3.36
N PHE A 56 -6.22 -11.16 -2.47
CA PHE A 56 -6.32 -10.98 -1.02
C PHE A 56 -5.50 -9.79 -0.51
N PHE A 57 -4.34 -9.53 -1.12
CA PHE A 57 -3.49 -8.38 -0.73
C PHE A 57 -3.93 -7.04 -1.32
N ALA A 58 -4.86 -7.02 -2.29
CA ALA A 58 -5.31 -5.78 -2.91
C ALA A 58 -6.00 -4.81 -1.92
N PRO A 59 -6.94 -5.22 -1.04
CA PRO A 59 -7.51 -4.34 -0.02
C PRO A 59 -6.46 -3.70 0.89
N MET A 60 -5.44 -4.45 1.29
CA MET A 60 -4.34 -3.95 2.12
C MET A 60 -3.53 -2.87 1.40
N PHE A 61 -3.25 -3.07 0.11
CA PHE A 61 -2.56 -2.08 -0.71
C PHE A 61 -3.38 -0.79 -0.84
N PHE A 62 -4.69 -0.90 -1.09
CA PHE A 62 -5.57 0.26 -1.14
C PHE A 62 -5.61 1.04 0.18
N ALA A 63 -5.72 0.35 1.32
CA ALA A 63 -5.69 0.99 2.63
C ALA A 63 -4.41 1.83 2.82
N MET A 64 -3.25 1.28 2.47
CA MET A 64 -1.97 2.00 2.55
C MET A 64 -1.89 3.19 1.59
N TYR A 65 -2.47 3.07 0.40
CA TYR A 65 -2.57 4.17 -0.57
C TYR A 65 -3.47 5.30 -0.05
N PHE A 66 -4.60 4.95 0.58
CA PHE A 66 -5.48 5.93 1.21
C PHE A 66 -4.79 6.66 2.36
N GLU A 67 -4.06 5.94 3.23
CA GLU A 67 -3.27 6.56 4.30
C GLU A 67 -2.24 7.54 3.75
N TYR A 68 -1.47 7.13 2.73
CA TYR A 68 -0.49 7.99 2.08
C TYR A 68 -1.13 9.28 1.56
N ASN A 69 -2.30 9.17 0.91
CA ASN A 69 -3.04 10.33 0.43
C ASN A 69 -3.58 11.21 1.56
N GLN A 70 -3.99 10.64 2.70
CA GLN A 70 -4.41 11.42 3.86
C GLN A 70 -3.24 12.22 4.46
N ILE A 71 -2.07 11.60 4.65
CA ILE A 71 -0.87 12.30 5.13
C ILE A 71 -0.47 13.42 4.16
N LYS A 72 -0.53 13.15 2.84
CA LYS A 72 -0.24 14.15 1.82
C LYS A 72 -1.23 15.33 1.85
N LYS A 73 -2.52 15.07 2.06
CA LYS A 73 -3.55 16.11 2.22
C LYS A 73 -3.29 16.98 3.44
N GLU A 74 -2.97 16.36 4.58
CA GLU A 74 -2.66 17.08 5.84
C GLU A 74 -1.39 17.93 5.73
N LEU A 75 -0.34 17.44 5.07
CA LEU A 75 0.85 18.24 4.79
C LEU A 75 0.54 19.46 3.93
N ARG A 76 -0.35 19.30 2.92
CA ARG A 76 -0.76 20.40 2.04
C ARG A 76 -1.60 21.44 2.77
N LEU A 77 -2.46 21.04 3.71
CA LEU A 77 -3.25 21.98 4.53
C LEU A 77 -2.41 22.83 5.48
N ARG A 78 -1.17 22.42 5.73
CA ARG A 78 -0.23 23.09 6.64
C ARG A 78 0.83 23.93 5.91
N ASN A 79 0.82 23.91 4.59
CA ASN A 79 1.60 24.81 3.73
C ASN A 79 0.75 26.00 3.32
#